data_AF-A0A7T9HF96-F1
#
_entry.id   AF-A0A7T9HF96-F1
#
_cell.length_a   1.000
_cell.length_b   1.000
_cell.length_c   1.000
_cell.angle_alpha   90.00
_cell.angle_beta   90.00
_cell.angle_gamma   90.00
#
_symmetry.space_group_name_H-M   'P 1'
#
loop_
_entity.id
_entity.type
_entity.pdbx_description
1 polymer ?
#
loop_
_entity_poly.entity_id
_entity_poly.type
_entity_poly.pdbx_seq_one_letter_code
_entity_poly.pdbx_strand_id
1 'polypeptide(L)'
;MDDLQIPGRGSVTRWSMTSGQLYFRYPGRQALCNAHLLRELKGITENYHQDWSEHMHDLIQEIKRAVDECREHSLSLYPRQVSMFEERYHQIIESGMQGNPVPDVPCTGMKRGRKKQLK
;
A
#
# COMPACT_ATOMS: atom_id res chain seq x y z
N MET A 1 -1.11 -31.46 50.55
CA MET A 1 -1.22 -30.23 51.35
C MET A 1 -0.56 -29.16 50.50
N ASP A 2 -1.36 -28.43 49.75
CA ASP A 2 -1.76 -27.05 50.11
C ASP A 2 -0.54 -26.13 49.99
N ASP A 3 -0.53 -25.05 49.22
CA ASP A 3 -1.64 -24.29 48.69
C ASP A 3 -1.15 -23.41 47.52
N LEU A 4 -2.13 -22.97 46.75
CA LEU A 4 -2.09 -22.19 45.54
C LEU A 4 -1.43 -20.81 45.69
N GLN A 5 -0.74 -20.37 44.63
CA GLN A 5 -0.90 -19.03 44.05
C GLN A 5 -0.36 -19.13 42.61
N ILE A 6 -1.16 -19.01 41.54
CA ILE A 6 -1.71 -17.75 41.02
C ILE A 6 -3.00 -18.03 40.21
N PRO A 7 -4.07 -17.22 40.38
CA PRO A 7 -5.35 -17.41 39.71
C PRO A 7 -5.34 -17.05 38.21
N GLY A 8 -5.78 -18.03 37.41
CA GLY A 8 -6.96 -17.96 36.53
C GLY A 8 -7.32 -16.68 35.78
N ARG A 9 -7.26 -16.82 34.44
CA ARG A 9 -8.34 -16.49 33.48
C ARG A 9 -8.94 -15.07 33.56
N GLY A 10 -8.63 -14.23 32.58
CA GLY A 10 -9.39 -12.99 32.39
C GLY A 10 -9.00 -12.17 31.17
N SER A 11 -9.77 -12.33 30.10
CA SER A 11 -10.14 -11.27 29.17
C SER A 11 -9.04 -10.66 28.29
N VAL A 12 -8.86 -11.26 27.10
CA VAL A 12 -8.38 -10.54 25.91
C VAL A 12 -9.46 -9.54 25.50
N THR A 13 -9.31 -8.28 25.93
CA THR A 13 -9.98 -7.11 25.36
C THR A 13 -8.97 -6.43 24.42
N ARG A 14 -8.99 -6.67 23.11
CA ARG A 14 -9.91 -6.13 22.12
C ARG A 14 -9.87 -4.58 22.04
N TRP A 15 -9.14 -4.15 21.00
CA TRP A 15 -9.13 -2.89 20.22
C TRP A 15 -8.41 -1.65 20.76
N SER A 16 -7.36 -1.25 20.02
CA SER A 16 -7.12 0.06 19.35
C SER A 16 -5.60 0.20 19.15
N MET A 17 -5.01 0.50 17.99
CA MET A 17 -5.26 1.60 17.04
C MET A 17 -4.33 1.37 15.81
N THR A 18 -4.85 1.29 14.59
CA THR A 18 -4.95 2.34 13.53
C THR A 18 -3.74 2.50 12.60
N SER A 19 -4.06 2.28 11.32
CA SER A 19 -3.53 2.97 10.13
C SER A 19 -2.19 2.52 9.54
N GLY A 20 -2.11 1.23 9.17
CA GLY A 20 -1.07 0.78 8.24
C GLY A 20 -1.11 -0.71 7.86
N GLN A 21 -1.81 -1.55 8.64
CA GLN A 21 -1.81 -3.00 8.43
C GLN A 21 -3.09 -3.57 7.78
N LEU A 22 -4.08 -2.75 7.39
CA LEU A 22 -5.32 -3.29 6.83
C LEU A 22 -5.23 -3.69 5.35
N TYR A 23 -4.25 -3.19 4.60
CA TYR A 23 -4.13 -3.54 3.18
C TYR A 23 -3.47 -4.91 2.93
N PHE A 24 -2.73 -5.45 3.91
CA PHE A 24 -1.89 -6.64 3.69
C PHE A 24 -2.31 -7.89 4.46
N ARG A 25 -3.51 -7.92 5.04
CA ARG A 25 -3.96 -9.10 5.82
C ARG A 25 -5.37 -9.57 5.45
N TYR A 26 -5.53 -9.99 4.20
CA TYR A 26 -6.57 -10.95 3.84
C TYR A 26 -5.91 -12.20 3.23
N PRO A 27 -6.13 -13.41 3.78
CA PRO A 27 -5.76 -14.67 3.14
C PRO A 27 -6.76 -14.98 2.03
N GLY A 28 -6.77 -14.13 1.02
CA GLY A 28 -7.41 -14.35 -0.26
C GLY A 28 -6.42 -13.84 -1.28
N ARG A 29 -6.21 -14.56 -2.38
CA ARG A 29 -5.40 -14.08 -3.50
C ARG A 29 -6.02 -12.78 -3.99
N GLN A 30 -5.58 -11.65 -3.45
CA GLN A 30 -5.80 -10.34 -4.03
C GLN A 30 -4.92 -10.33 -5.26
N ALA A 31 -5.40 -10.97 -6.33
CA ALA A 31 -4.87 -10.70 -7.64
C ALA A 31 -5.17 -9.22 -7.87
N LEU A 32 -4.19 -8.35 -7.58
CA LEU A 32 -4.15 -6.97 -8.02
C LEU A 32 -4.10 -7.04 -9.54
N CYS A 33 -5.26 -7.25 -10.16
CA CYS A 33 -5.39 -7.24 -11.59
C CYS A 33 -5.16 -5.81 -12.07
N ASN A 34 -4.68 -5.66 -13.30
CA ASN A 34 -4.41 -4.34 -13.88
C ASN A 34 -5.65 -3.43 -13.76
N ALA A 35 -6.87 -3.96 -13.91
CA ALA A 35 -8.11 -3.20 -13.76
C ALA A 35 -8.32 -2.63 -12.34
N HIS A 36 -7.92 -3.35 -11.29
CA HIS A 36 -8.00 -2.84 -9.92
C HIS A 36 -6.92 -1.79 -9.69
N LEU A 37 -5.68 -2.06 -10.11
CA LEU A 37 -4.58 -1.11 -9.98
C LEU A 37 -4.87 0.23 -10.68
N LEU A 38 -5.45 0.20 -11.89
CA LEU A 38 -5.86 1.40 -12.61
C LEU A 38 -6.95 2.18 -11.86
N ARG A 39 -7.91 1.50 -11.23
CA ARG A 39 -8.95 2.16 -10.41
C ARG A 39 -8.34 2.84 -9.19
N GLU A 40 -7.42 2.18 -8.49
CA GLU A 40 -6.76 2.76 -7.33
C GLU A 40 -5.91 3.98 -7.74
N LEU A 41 -5.13 3.87 -8.82
CA LEU A 41 -4.33 4.98 -9.34
C LEU A 41 -5.18 6.19 -9.74
N LYS A 42 -6.31 5.94 -10.41
CA LYS A 42 -7.27 6.99 -10.74
C LYS A 42 -7.83 7.66 -9.48
N GLY A 43 -8.16 6.87 -8.46
CA GLY A 43 -8.59 7.40 -7.16
C GLY A 43 -7.52 8.25 -6.47
N ILE A 44 -6.23 7.93 -6.65
CA ILE A 44 -5.13 8.75 -6.14
C ILE A 44 -5.07 10.10 -6.87
N THR A 45 -5.16 10.09 -8.20
CA THR A 45 -5.16 11.30 -9.02
C THR A 45 -6.37 12.20 -8.67
N GLU A 46 -7.57 11.62 -8.54
CA GLU A 46 -8.79 12.40 -8.28
C GLU A 46 -8.84 12.99 -6.86
N ASN A 47 -8.37 12.25 -5.85
CA ASN A 47 -8.49 12.67 -4.45
C ASN A 47 -7.29 13.44 -3.91
N TYR A 48 -6.09 13.15 -4.42
CA TYR A 48 -4.83 13.71 -3.91
C TYR A 48 -4.09 14.54 -4.96
N HIS A 49 -4.59 14.61 -6.20
CA HIS A 49 -4.01 15.39 -7.30
C HIS A 49 -2.51 15.12 -7.49
N GLN A 50 -2.11 13.86 -7.34
CA GLN A 50 -0.71 13.46 -7.49
C GLN A 50 -0.44 13.07 -8.95
N ASP A 51 0.41 13.81 -9.65
CA ASP A 51 0.67 13.59 -11.08
C ASP A 51 1.31 12.22 -11.37
N TRP A 52 2.12 11.71 -10.43
CA TRP A 52 2.76 10.40 -10.58
C TRP A 52 1.74 9.25 -10.72
N SER A 53 0.56 9.36 -10.12
CA SER A 53 -0.46 8.30 -10.23
C SER A 53 -1.13 8.29 -11.60
N GLU A 54 -1.29 9.45 -12.24
CA GLU A 54 -1.75 9.54 -13.64
C GLU A 54 -0.70 8.97 -14.60
N HIS A 55 0.57 9.37 -14.44
CA HIS A 55 1.66 8.82 -15.25
C HIS A 55 1.79 7.29 -15.11
N MET A 56 1.64 6.77 -13.89
CA MET A 56 1.66 5.32 -13.64
C MET A 56 0.46 4.62 -14.28
N HIS A 57 -0.72 5.24 -14.22
CA HIS A 57 -1.94 4.72 -14.85
C HIS A 57 -1.73 4.56 -16.36
N ASP A 58 -1.21 5.60 -17.01
CA ASP A 58 -0.95 5.58 -18.45
C ASP A 58 0.13 4.59 -18.86
N LEU A 59 1.20 4.46 -18.06
CA LEU A 59 2.23 3.44 -18.28
C LEU A 59 1.65 2.02 -18.25
N ILE A 60 0.81 1.70 -17.27
CA ILE A 60 0.19 0.36 -17.16
C ILE A 60 -0.74 0.08 -18.35
N GLN A 61 -1.50 1.09 -18.81
CA GLN A 61 -2.32 0.96 -20.00
C GLN A 61 -1.47 0.73 -21.25
N GLU A 62 -0.35 1.44 -21.39
CA GLU A 62 0.58 1.28 -22.50
C GLU A 62 1.21 -0.12 -22.54
N ILE A 63 1.70 -0.60 -21.39
CA ILE A 63 2.23 -1.97 -21.27
C ILE A 63 1.16 -2.99 -21.64
N LYS A 64 -0.09 -2.81 -21.18
CA LYS A 64 -1.18 -3.73 -21.51
C LYS A 64 -1.45 -3.77 -23.02
N ARG A 65 -1.50 -2.61 -23.69
CA ARG A 65 -1.65 -2.53 -25.15
C ARG A 65 -0.50 -3.22 -25.87
N ALA A 66 0.74 -2.93 -25.48
CA ALA A 66 1.92 -3.54 -26.08
C ALA A 66 1.91 -5.07 -25.95
N VAL A 67 1.50 -5.59 -24.79
CA VAL A 67 1.36 -7.04 -24.56
C VAL A 67 0.24 -7.63 -25.42
N ASP A 68 -0.90 -6.95 -25.55
CA ASP A 68 -2.02 -7.43 -26.37
C ASP A 68 -1.66 -7.47 -27.86
N GLU A 69 -0.99 -6.45 -28.38
CA GLU A 69 -0.47 -6.41 -29.76
C GLU A 69 0.59 -7.48 -29.99
N CYS A 70 1.50 -7.65 -29.03
CA CYS A 70 2.55 -8.66 -29.12
C CYS A 70 1.96 -10.07 -29.10
N ARG A 71 0.88 -10.30 -28.35
CA ARG A 71 0.23 -11.61 -28.23
C ARG A 71 -0.28 -12.16 -29.57
N GLU A 72 -0.55 -11.31 -30.55
CA GLU A 72 -0.94 -11.73 -31.90
C GLU A 72 0.23 -12.37 -32.67
N HIS A 73 1.49 -12.06 -32.31
CA HIS A 73 2.68 -12.43 -33.07
C HIS A 73 3.76 -13.15 -32.24
N SER A 74 3.71 -13.08 -30.92
CA SER A 74 4.78 -13.51 -30.01
C SER A 74 4.25 -13.74 -28.59
N LEU A 75 4.94 -14.60 -27.83
CA LEU A 75 4.54 -14.93 -26.45
C LEU A 75 5.02 -13.91 -25.41
N SER A 76 5.92 -12.99 -25.79
CA SER A 76 6.52 -12.02 -24.88
C SER A 76 7.03 -10.80 -25.63
N LEU A 77 7.06 -9.66 -24.93
CA LEU A 77 7.66 -8.42 -25.40
C LEU A 77 9.16 -8.58 -25.64
N TYR A 78 9.71 -7.78 -26.55
CA TYR A 78 11.15 -7.75 -26.76
C TYR A 78 11.86 -7.23 -25.49
N PRO A 79 13.02 -7.79 -25.11
CA PRO A 79 13.75 -7.38 -23.91
C PRO A 79 14.01 -5.87 -23.84
N ARG A 80 14.30 -5.24 -24.99
CA ARG A 80 14.49 -3.79 -25.10
C ARG A 80 13.24 -3.00 -24.67
N GLN A 81 12.04 -3.45 -25.08
CA GLN A 81 10.79 -2.78 -24.70
C GLN A 81 10.52 -2.94 -23.21
N VAL A 82 10.78 -4.12 -22.65
CA VAL A 82 10.63 -4.37 -21.21
C VAL A 82 11.52 -3.40 -20.42
N SER A 83 12.80 -3.29 -20.76
CA SER A 83 13.71 -2.37 -20.06
C SER A 83 13.30 -0.90 -20.16
N MET A 84 12.73 -0.47 -21.30
CA MET A 84 12.19 0.89 -21.43
C MET A 84 10.98 1.14 -20.51
N PHE A 85 10.11 0.13 -20.37
CA PHE A 85 8.98 0.22 -19.43
C PHE A 85 9.46 0.22 -17.97
N GLU A 86 10.45 -0.59 -17.63
CA GLU A 86 11.04 -0.63 -16.29
C GLU A 86 11.68 0.72 -15.92
N GLU A 87 12.45 1.34 -16.81
CA GLU A 87 13.06 2.65 -16.57
C GLU A 87 12.00 3.73 -16.28
N ARG A 88 10.96 3.81 -17.12
CA ARG A 88 9.85 4.75 -16.91
C ARG A 88 9.10 4.45 -15.61
N TYR A 89 8.89 3.18 -15.29
CA TYR A 89 8.27 2.77 -14.03
C TYR A 89 9.05 3.30 -12.83
N HIS A 90 10.37 3.09 -12.83
CA HIS A 90 11.24 3.57 -11.75
C HIS A 90 11.23 5.10 -11.61
N GLN A 91 11.27 5.83 -12.72
CA GLN A 91 11.20 7.30 -12.71
C GLN A 91 9.89 7.81 -12.09
N ILE A 92 8.76 7.19 -12.41
CA ILE A 92 7.46 7.59 -11.86
C ILE A 92 7.40 7.30 -10.36
N ILE A 93 7.93 6.16 -9.92
CA ILE A 93 8.00 5.83 -8.49
C ILE A 93 8.87 6.84 -7.73
N GLU A 94 10.03 7.20 -8.28
CA GLU A 94 10.90 8.21 -7.67
C GLU A 94 10.19 9.56 -7.54
N SER A 95 9.49 10.00 -8.59
CA SER A 95 8.67 11.21 -8.55
C SER A 95 7.58 11.14 -7.47
N GLY A 96 6.91 9.99 -7.33
CA GLY A 96 5.91 9.78 -6.28
C GLY A 96 6.50 9.80 -4.86
N MET A 97 7.70 9.26 -4.68
CA MET A 97 8.40 9.33 -3.38
C MET A 97 8.83 10.76 -3.02
N GLN A 98 9.29 11.54 -4.01
CA GLN A 98 9.62 12.94 -3.80
C GLN A 98 8.39 13.79 -3.46
N GLY A 99 7.25 13.52 -4.11
CA GLY A 99 5.98 14.20 -3.84
C GLY A 99 5.31 13.80 -2.52
N ASN A 100 5.71 12.67 -1.92
CA ASN A 100 5.17 12.18 -0.66
C ASN A 100 6.29 11.77 0.32
N PRO A 101 7.05 12.74 0.86
CA PRO A 101 8.11 12.44 1.81
C PRO A 101 7.53 11.81 3.07
N VAL A 102 8.15 10.71 3.53
CA VAL A 102 7.78 10.08 4.81
C VAL A 102 8.03 11.09 5.93
N PRO A 103 7.03 11.44 6.76
CA PRO A 103 7.24 12.39 7.82
C PRO A 103 8.26 11.86 8.83
N ASP A 104 9.27 12.69 9.12
CA ASP A 104 10.24 12.46 10.18
C ASP A 104 9.52 12.57 11.53
N VAL A 105 9.00 11.45 12.04
CA VAL A 105 8.37 11.42 13.36
C VAL A 105 9.45 11.19 14.41
N PRO A 106 9.81 12.20 15.23
CA PRO A 106 10.64 11.94 16.40
C PRO A 106 9.83 11.06 17.36
N CYS A 107 10.33 9.86 17.62
CA CYS A 107 9.83 8.94 18.65
C CYS A 107 10.07 9.52 20.06
N THR A 108 9.47 10.65 20.42
CA THR A 108 9.60 11.23 21.75
C THR A 108 8.27 11.20 22.49
N GLY A 109 8.13 10.13 23.27
CA GLY A 109 7.26 9.93 24.43
C GLY A 109 6.22 11.00 24.77
N MET A 110 5.00 10.86 24.28
CA MET A 110 3.83 11.47 24.91
C MET A 110 3.31 10.59 26.04
N LYS A 111 3.83 10.79 27.25
CA LYS A 111 3.17 10.36 28.49
C LYS A 111 1.90 11.18 28.67
N ARG A 112 0.74 10.67 28.24
CA ARG A 112 -0.56 11.31 28.52
C ARG A 112 -1.21 10.63 29.71
N GLY A 113 -1.04 11.23 30.89
CA GLY A 113 -1.75 10.84 32.11
C GLY A 113 -3.27 10.99 31.95
N ARG A 114 -4.02 10.04 32.51
CA ARG A 114 -5.49 10.01 32.47
C ARG A 114 -6.05 11.16 33.32
N LYS A 115 -6.95 11.97 32.76
CA LYS A 115 -7.70 12.99 33.52
C LYS A 115 -8.70 12.28 34.45
N LYS A 116 -8.68 12.63 35.75
CA LYS A 116 -9.66 12.17 36.76
C LYS A 116 -11.06 12.62 36.36
N GLN A 117 -12.03 11.70 36.39
CA GLN A 117 -13.44 12.06 36.43
C GLN A 117 -13.82 12.23 37.91
N LEU A 118 -14.37 13.41 38.25
CA LEU A 118 -14.96 13.69 39.55
C LEU A 118 -16.42 13.16 39.53
N LYS A 119 -16.89 12.58 40.63
CA LYS A 119 -18.28 12.13 40.81
C LYS A 119 -19.07 13.18 41.56
#